data_AF-A0A2K1Q2P3-F1
#
_entry.id   AF-A0A2K1Q2P3-F1
#
_cell.length_a   1.000
_cell.length_b   1.000
_cell.length_c   1.000
_cell.angle_alpha   90.00
_cell.angle_beta   90.00
_cell.angle_gamma   90.00
#
_symmetry.space_group_name_H-M   'P 1'
#
loop_
_entity.id
_entity.type
_entity.pdbx_description
1 polymer ?
#
loop_
_entity_poly.entity_id
_entity_poly.type
_entity_poly.pdbx_seq_one_letter_code
_entity_poly.pdbx_strand_id
1 'polypeptide(L)'
;MALRVRETAVAGHKRSANLSVNAELLDDAKALDINLSATLEKALDEAVRARRREQWLEENREAIAAYNARIERDGMAGDHVRAFKARTGA
;
A
#
# COMPACT_ATOMS: atom_id res chain seq x y z
N MET A 1 -15.17 6.50 7.73
CA MET A 1 -13.89 7.24 7.83
C MET A 1 -12.80 6.34 7.26
N ALA A 2 -12.58 6.38 5.94
CA ALA A 2 -11.53 5.58 5.33
C ALA A 2 -10.19 6.28 5.61
N LEU A 3 -9.33 5.64 6.41
CA LEU A 3 -7.92 6.03 6.47
C LEU A 3 -7.39 5.91 5.03
N ARG A 4 -7.30 7.04 4.31
CA ARG A 4 -6.48 7.09 3.11
C ARG A 4 -5.07 6.82 3.60
N VAL A 5 -4.55 5.64 3.30
CA VAL A 5 -3.11 5.42 3.26
C VAL A 5 -2.60 6.51 2.34
N ARG A 6 -1.99 7.54 2.92
CA ARG A 6 -1.38 8.60 2.13
C ARG A 6 -0.35 7.88 1.29
N GLU A 7 -0.55 7.88 -0.01
CA GLU A 7 0.49 7.57 -0.96
C GLU A 7 1.54 8.66 -0.80
N THR A 8 2.42 8.50 0.18
CA THR A 8 3.60 9.32 0.30
C THR A 8 4.50 8.87 -0.83
N ALA A 9 4.39 9.54 -1.97
CA ALA A 9 5.52 9.63 -2.87
C ALA A 9 6.74 9.93 -2.00
N VAL A 10 7.79 9.11 -2.11
CA VAL A 10 9.02 9.26 -1.33
C VAL A 10 9.72 10.52 -1.85
N ALA A 11 9.22 11.68 -1.48
CA ALA A 11 9.87 12.97 -1.70
C ALA A 11 10.88 13.15 -0.58
N GLY A 12 12.00 12.43 -0.70
CA GLY A 12 13.11 12.45 0.23
C GLY A 12 14.43 12.71 -0.51
N HIS A 13 15.42 13.24 0.21
CA HIS A 13 16.76 13.38 -0.32
C HIS A 13 17.31 12.00 -0.73
N LYS A 14 17.71 11.87 -2.01
CA LYS A 14 18.33 10.64 -2.52
C LYS A 14 19.64 10.40 -1.79
N ARG A 15 19.81 9.21 -1.24
CA ARG A 15 21.08 8.77 -0.65
C ARG A 15 21.74 7.78 -1.59
N SER A 16 23.05 7.90 -1.76
CA SER A 16 23.83 6.88 -2.48
C SER A 16 23.83 5.58 -1.68
N ALA A 17 23.66 4.46 -2.38
CA ALA A 17 23.75 3.12 -1.82
C ALA A 17 24.67 2.29 -2.72
N ASN A 18 25.64 1.59 -2.11
CA ASN A 18 26.48 0.64 -2.82
C ASN A 18 25.75 -0.70 -2.89
N LEU A 19 25.59 -1.23 -4.10
CA LEU A 19 24.92 -2.49 -4.35
C LEU A 19 25.60 -3.23 -5.51
N SER A 20 25.54 -4.55 -5.49
CA SER A 20 26.08 -5.41 -6.55
C SER A 20 24.92 -5.96 -7.38
N VAL A 21 24.99 -5.78 -8.70
CA VAL A 21 24.04 -6.35 -9.69
C VAL A 21 24.83 -7.24 -10.64
N ASN A 22 24.16 -8.23 -11.22
CA ASN A 22 24.71 -9.01 -12.33
C ASN A 22 25.14 -8.06 -13.46
N ALA A 23 26.38 -8.24 -13.96
CA ALA A 23 26.96 -7.37 -14.97
C ALA A 23 26.26 -7.48 -16.33
N GLU A 24 25.94 -8.69 -16.78
CA GLU A 24 25.23 -8.93 -18.04
C GLU A 24 23.86 -8.24 -18.03
N LEU A 25 23.14 -8.31 -16.90
CA LEU A 25 21.86 -7.62 -16.75
C LEU A 25 22.00 -6.09 -16.85
N LEU A 26 23.08 -5.52 -16.33
CA LEU A 26 23.34 -4.07 -16.44
C LEU A 26 23.65 -3.67 -17.87
N ASP A 27 24.38 -4.52 -18.60
CA ASP A 27 24.71 -4.28 -20.00
C ASP A 27 23.48 -4.40 -20.90
N ASP A 28 22.63 -5.41 -20.66
CA ASP A 28 21.33 -5.56 -21.31
C ASP A 28 20.43 -4.35 -21.05
N ALA A 29 20.34 -3.90 -19.78
CA ALA A 29 19.54 -2.74 -19.42
C ALA A 29 20.00 -1.47 -20.14
N LYS A 30 21.31 -1.26 -20.27
CA LYS A 30 21.86 -0.13 -21.04
C LYS A 30 21.56 -0.26 -22.53
N ALA A 31 21.73 -1.45 -23.10
CA ALA A 31 21.45 -1.71 -24.52
C ALA A 31 19.98 -1.46 -24.88
N LEU A 32 19.07 -1.67 -23.92
CA LEU A 32 17.63 -1.45 -24.05
C LEU A 32 17.18 -0.04 -23.61
N ASP A 33 18.11 0.88 -23.32
CA ASP A 33 17.82 2.24 -22.84
C ASP A 33 16.94 2.29 -21.57
N ILE A 34 17.08 1.27 -20.71
CA ILE A 34 16.34 1.21 -19.45
C ILE A 34 16.98 2.16 -18.44
N ASN A 35 16.17 3.07 -17.89
CA ASN A 35 16.60 3.94 -16.81
C ASN A 35 16.74 3.14 -15.50
N LEU A 36 17.98 2.71 -15.21
CA LEU A 36 18.31 1.88 -14.05
C LEU A 36 17.87 2.51 -12.73
N SER A 37 18.11 3.80 -12.53
CA SER A 37 17.77 4.48 -11.28
C SER A 37 16.25 4.52 -11.06
N ALA A 38 15.48 4.88 -12.09
CA ALA A 38 14.02 4.93 -11.98
C ALA A 38 13.42 3.53 -11.77
N THR A 39 13.97 2.52 -12.45
CA THR A 39 13.52 1.12 -12.35
C THR A 39 13.78 0.56 -10.95
N LEU A 40 14.99 0.74 -10.42
CA LEU A 40 15.36 0.30 -9.07
C LEU A 40 14.52 1.01 -8.01
N GLU A 41 14.34 2.33 -8.11
CA GLU A 41 13.55 3.11 -7.15
C GLU A 41 12.11 2.60 -7.09
N LYS A 42 11.49 2.39 -8.25
CA LYS A 42 10.12 1.87 -8.35
C LYS A 42 10.00 0.47 -7.74
N ALA A 43 10.89 -0.45 -8.13
CA ALA A 43 10.87 -1.81 -7.60
C ALA A 43 11.07 -1.84 -6.08
N LEU A 44 11.95 -0.97 -5.56
CA LEU A 44 12.22 -0.86 -4.13
C LEU A 44 11.02 -0.26 -3.36
N ASP A 45 10.39 0.80 -3.87
CA ASP A 45 9.19 1.39 -3.26
C ASP A 45 8.05 0.36 -3.20
N GLU A 46 7.81 -0.38 -4.28
CA GLU A 46 6.80 -1.44 -4.33
C GLU A 46 7.06 -2.52 -3.27
N ALA A 47 8.30 -3.02 -3.19
CA ALA A 47 8.69 -4.03 -2.21
C ALA A 47 8.56 -3.52 -0.77
N VAL A 48 9.03 -2.29 -0.49
CA VAL A 48 8.94 -1.69 0.85
C VAL A 48 7.48 -1.47 1.25
N ARG A 49 6.63 -0.98 0.34
CA ARG A 49 5.20 -0.80 0.60
C ARG A 49 4.52 -2.13 0.89
N ALA A 50 4.84 -3.20 0.15
CA ALA A 50 4.30 -4.53 0.39
C ALA A 50 4.64 -5.01 1.82
N ARG A 51 5.91 -4.96 2.20
CA ARG A 51 6.37 -5.37 3.54
C ARG A 51 5.74 -4.54 4.66
N ARG A 52 5.62 -3.23 4.47
CA ARG A 52 4.96 -2.35 5.45
C ARG A 52 3.48 -2.69 5.63
N ARG A 53 2.78 -3.04 4.54
CA ARG A 53 1.37 -3.47 4.63
C ARG A 53 1.23 -4.79 5.39
N GLU A 54 2.09 -5.77 5.09
CA GLU A 54 2.11 -7.05 5.81
C GLU A 54 2.34 -6.83 7.31
N GLN A 55 3.35 -6.04 7.66
CA GLN A 55 3.65 -5.71 9.04
C GLN A 55 2.49 -4.99 9.74
N TRP A 56 1.88 -4.01 9.08
CA TRP A 56 0.74 -3.29 9.65
C TRP A 56 -0.45 -4.22 9.89
N LEU A 57 -0.75 -5.13 8.97
CA LEU A 57 -1.83 -6.12 9.15
C LEU A 57 -1.56 -7.04 10.34
N GLU A 58 -0.31 -7.44 10.53
CA GLU A 58 0.08 -8.26 11.68
C GLU A 58 -0.10 -7.49 12.99
N GLU A 59 0.46 -6.28 13.07
CA GLU A 59 0.40 -5.43 14.26
C GLU A 59 -1.05 -5.04 14.64
N ASN A 60 -1.94 -4.93 13.65
CA ASN A 60 -3.32 -4.49 13.85
C ASN A 60 -4.33 -5.63 13.84
N ARG A 61 -3.88 -6.90 13.81
CA ARG A 61 -4.75 -8.08 13.69
C ARG A 61 -5.84 -8.10 14.76
N GLU A 62 -5.48 -7.87 16.02
CA GLU A 62 -6.43 -7.88 17.14
C GLU A 62 -7.41 -6.71 17.08
N ALA A 63 -6.93 -5.51 16.75
CA ALA A 63 -7.77 -4.33 16.60
C ALA A 63 -8.79 -4.50 15.46
N ILE A 64 -8.36 -5.08 14.34
CA ILE A 64 -9.23 -5.42 13.21
C ILE A 64 -10.28 -6.46 13.64
N ALA A 65 -9.88 -7.51 14.35
CA ALA A 65 -10.81 -8.54 14.84
C ALA A 65 -11.85 -7.96 15.81
N ALA A 66 -11.42 -7.15 16.78
CA ALA A 66 -12.31 -6.49 17.73
C ALA A 66 -13.28 -5.53 17.02
N TYR A 67 -12.80 -4.79 16.03
CA TYR A 67 -13.65 -3.91 15.22
C TYR A 67 -14.67 -4.70 14.39
N ASN A 68 -14.26 -5.81 13.76
CA ASN A 68 -15.15 -6.67 12.98
C ASN A 68 -16.26 -7.25 13.87
N ALA A 69 -15.92 -7.77 15.05
CA ALA A 69 -16.89 -8.27 16.02
C ALA A 69 -17.89 -7.19 16.47
N ARG A 70 -17.43 -5.94 16.64
CA ARG A 70 -18.32 -4.80 16.93
C ARG A 70 -19.28 -4.53 15.78
N ILE A 71 -18.83 -4.59 14.53
CA ILE A 71 -19.69 -4.39 13.36
C ILE A 71 -20.73 -5.50 13.23
N GLU A 72 -20.36 -6.75 13.49
CA GLU A 72 -21.30 -7.87 13.51
C GLU A 72 -22.38 -7.71 14.58
N ARG A 73 -22.01 -7.20 15.76
CA ARG A 73 -22.95 -6.97 16.87
C ARG A 73 -23.85 -5.75 16.66
N ASP A 74 -23.26 -4.60 16.32
CA ASP A 74 -23.94 -3.29 16.38
C ASP A 74 -24.36 -2.77 15.00
N GLY A 75 -23.98 -3.47 13.94
CA GLY A 75 -24.05 -2.95 12.58
C GLY A 75 -23.00 -1.87 12.30
N MET A 76 -22.94 -1.46 11.05
CA MET A 76 -22.11 -0.36 10.59
C MET A 76 -22.82 0.97 10.80
N ALA A 77 -22.06 2.02 11.11
CA ALA A 77 -22.59 3.37 11.28
C ALA A 77 -23.48 3.84 10.10
N GLY A 78 -23.24 3.37 8.86
CA GLY A 78 -24.02 3.74 7.68
C GLY A 78 -25.29 2.91 7.43
N ASP A 79 -25.61 1.92 8.26
CA ASP A 79 -26.75 1.01 8.03
C ASP A 79 -28.08 1.76 7.97
N HIS A 80 -28.28 2.74 8.84
CA HIS A 80 -29.51 3.55 8.85
C HIS A 80 -29.69 4.36 7.56
N VAL A 81 -28.61 4.91 6.99
CA VAL A 81 -28.65 5.65 5.73
C VAL A 81 -28.95 4.71 4.55
N ARG A 82 -28.33 3.53 4.53
CA ARG A 82 -28.61 2.50 3.50
C ARG A 82 -30.07 2.06 3.54
N ALA A 83 -30.57 1.73 4.74
CA ALA A 83 -31.96 1.34 4.95
C ALA A 83 -32.95 2.45 4.59
N PHE A 84 -32.59 3.72 4.82
CA PHE A 84 -33.39 4.86 4.39
C PHE A 84 -33.48 4.95 2.87
N LYS A 85 -32.34 4.96 2.17
CA LYS A 85 -32.31 5.03 0.69
C LYS A 85 -33.05 3.88 0.01
N ALA A 86 -32.88 2.65 0.51
CA ALA A 86 -33.56 1.48 -0.01
C ALA A 86 -35.10 1.59 0.08
N ARG A 87 -35.60 2.31 1.09
CA ARG A 87 -37.05 2.51 1.31
C ARG A 87 -37.63 3.65 0.48
N THR A 88 -36.82 4.65 0.11
CA THR A 88 -37.28 5.87 -0.58
C THR A 88 -37.09 5.85 -2.09
N GLY A 89 -36.43 4.83 -2.67
CA GLY A 89 -36.40 4.61 -4.12
C GLY A 89 -35.80 5.77 -4.92
N ALA A 90 -34.76 6.42 -4.40
CA ALA A 90 -33.98 7.44 -5.12
C ALA A 90 -32.90 6.81 -6.02
#